data_AF-A0A4R3EDU3-F1
#
_entry.id   AF-A0A4R3EDU3-F1
#
_cell.length_a   1.000
_cell.length_b   1.000
_cell.length_c   1.000
_cell.angle_alpha   90.00
_cell.angle_beta   90.00
_cell.angle_gamma   90.00
#
_symmetry.space_group_name_H-M   'P 1'
#
loop_
_entity.id
_entity.type
_entity.pdbx_description
1 polymer ?
#
loop_
_entity_poly.entity_id
_entity_poly.type
_entity_poly.pdbx_seq_one_letter_code
_entity_poly.pdbx_strand_id
1 'polypeptide(L)'
;MALRKLKPIEERDPYAALVLDAFDRLCKSPADFPAGALVQVDTFDHAKGELVFKARVVGPSSESHLRIRVDDGLVFAVPASDCKLIPEEGR
;
A
#
# COMPACT_ATOMS: atom_id res chain seq x y z
N MET A 1 14.40 -20.97 -40.11
CA MET A 1 14.41 -20.30 -38.80
C MET A 1 14.29 -18.80 -39.00
N ALA A 2 13.23 -18.17 -38.49
CA ALA A 2 13.12 -16.72 -38.45
C ALA A 2 12.57 -16.34 -37.07
N LEU A 3 13.47 -15.92 -36.17
CA LEU A 3 13.10 -15.35 -34.88
C LEU A 3 12.39 -14.02 -35.15
N ARG A 4 11.06 -13.99 -34.98
CA ARG A 4 10.28 -12.76 -34.96
C ARG A 4 10.81 -11.91 -33.81
N LYS A 5 11.53 -10.83 -34.14
CA LYS A 5 11.93 -9.81 -33.17
C LYS A 5 10.63 -9.26 -32.55
N LEU A 6 10.36 -9.66 -31.29
CA LEU A 6 9.35 -9.02 -30.46
C LEU A 6 9.75 -7.54 -30.35
N LYS A 7 8.86 -6.64 -30.77
CA LYS A 7 9.06 -5.20 -30.59
C LYS A 7 9.22 -4.90 -29.09
N PRO A 8 10.09 -3.96 -28.70
CA PRO A 8 10.19 -3.51 -27.32
C PRO A 8 8.82 -3.04 -26.80
N ILE A 9 8.55 -3.35 -25.54
CA ILE A 9 7.24 -3.21 -24.86
C ILE A 9 6.80 -1.74 -24.77
N GLU A 10 7.71 -0.80 -25.01
CA GLU A 10 7.50 0.66 -24.91
C GLU A 10 6.51 1.24 -25.94
N GLU A 11 6.14 0.49 -26.99
CA GLU A 11 5.32 1.03 -28.10
C GLU A 11 3.83 0.61 -28.06
N ARG A 12 3.32 0.00 -26.98
CA ARG A 12 1.96 -0.60 -26.99
C ARG A 12 0.90 0.01 -26.10
N ASP A 13 1.24 0.86 -25.13
CA ASP A 13 0.21 1.48 -24.30
C ASP A 13 0.67 2.84 -23.75
N PRO A 14 0.13 3.97 -24.22
CA PRO A 14 0.46 5.29 -23.67
C PRO A 14 0.06 5.45 -22.20
N TYR A 15 -0.76 4.55 -21.66
CA TYR A 15 -1.13 4.51 -20.25
C TYR A 15 -0.23 3.58 -19.42
N ALA A 16 0.62 2.74 -20.02
CA ALA A 16 1.48 1.85 -19.23
C ALA A 16 2.42 2.62 -18.31
N ALA A 17 3.01 3.72 -18.79
CA ALA A 17 3.84 4.60 -17.97
C ALA A 17 3.03 5.28 -16.84
N LEU A 18 1.77 5.66 -17.12
CA LEU A 18 0.89 6.25 -16.11
C LEU A 18 0.42 5.22 -15.08
N VAL A 19 0.18 3.98 -15.50
CA VAL A 19 -0.18 2.88 -14.60
C VAL A 19 1.01 2.52 -13.73
N LEU A 20 2.22 2.42 -14.29
CA LEU A 20 3.44 2.14 -13.52
C LEU A 20 3.82 3.30 -12.60
N ASP A 21 3.72 4.55 -13.04
CA ASP A 21 3.97 5.73 -12.19
C ASP A 21 2.90 5.90 -11.10
N ALA A 22 1.63 5.58 -11.39
CA ALA A 22 0.58 5.49 -10.37
C ALA A 22 0.85 4.32 -9.42
N PHE A 23 1.30 3.16 -9.92
CA PHE A 23 1.66 2.01 -9.10
C PHE A 23 2.85 2.35 -8.19
N ASP A 24 3.92 2.95 -8.71
CA ASP A 24 5.10 3.36 -7.94
C ASP A 24 4.79 4.49 -6.94
N ARG A 25 3.90 5.43 -7.28
CA ARG A 25 3.46 6.49 -6.34
C ARG A 25 2.44 6.01 -5.31
N LEU A 26 1.72 4.92 -5.57
CA LEU A 26 0.76 4.29 -4.64
C LEU A 26 1.39 3.15 -3.83
N CYS A 27 2.47 2.54 -4.33
CA CYS A 27 3.23 1.48 -3.66
C CYS A 27 4.08 2.08 -2.55
N LYS A 28 3.42 2.46 -1.47
CA LYS A 28 4.11 2.75 -0.22
C LYS A 28 4.72 1.46 0.27
N SER A 29 6.01 1.48 0.53
CA SER A 29 6.71 0.36 1.13
C SER A 29 6.44 0.35 2.64
N PRO A 30 6.51 -0.81 3.31
CA PRO A 30 6.45 -0.86 4.77
C PRO A 30 7.53 0.00 5.46
N ALA A 31 8.65 0.28 4.77
CA ALA A 31 9.72 1.12 5.28
C ALA A 31 9.34 2.60 5.40
N ASP A 32 8.31 3.05 4.67
CA ASP A 32 7.80 4.42 4.72
C ASP A 32 6.99 4.70 6.00
N PHE A 33 6.73 3.66 6.81
CA PHE A 33 5.89 3.74 7.99
C PHE A 33 6.67 3.40 9.26
N PRO A 34 7.06 4.40 10.07
CA PRO A 34 7.80 4.14 11.30
C PRO A 34 6.92 3.41 12.32
N ALA A 35 7.54 2.53 13.10
CA ALA A 35 6.85 1.89 14.22
C ALA A 35 6.32 2.94 15.21
N GLY A 36 5.09 2.78 15.67
CA GLY A 36 4.36 3.72 16.50
C GLY A 36 3.59 4.80 15.73
N ALA A 37 3.84 4.97 14.42
CA ALA A 37 3.16 5.98 13.62
C ALA A 37 1.65 5.72 13.53
N LEU A 38 0.88 6.81 13.58
CA LEU A 38 -0.56 6.77 13.36
C LEU A 38 -0.84 6.74 11.85
N VAL A 39 -1.65 5.78 11.43
CA VAL A 39 -2.06 5.62 10.03
C VAL A 39 -3.58 5.52 9.92
N GLN A 40 -4.11 6.04 8.81
CA GLN A 40 -5.44 5.71 8.32
C GLN A 40 -5.30 4.53 7.37
N VAL A 41 -6.14 3.53 7.54
CA VAL A 41 -6.20 2.34 6.70
C VAL A 41 -7.50 2.40 5.93
N ASP A 42 -7.39 2.47 4.60
CA ASP A 42 -8.51 2.45 3.68
C ASP A 42 -8.49 1.09 2.96
N THR A 43 -9.29 0.14 3.41
CA THR A 43 -9.30 -1.25 2.89
C THR A 43 -10.72 -1.71 2.54
N PHE A 44 -10.84 -2.88 1.91
CA PHE A 44 -12.13 -3.44 1.49
C PHE A 44 -12.28 -4.87 2.01
N ASP A 45 -13.39 -5.13 2.69
CA ASP A 45 -13.78 -6.46 3.14
C ASP A 45 -15.02 -6.92 2.36
N HIS A 46 -15.02 -8.14 1.85
CA HIS A 46 -16.13 -8.64 1.03
C HIS A 46 -17.48 -8.74 1.77
N ALA A 47 -17.47 -8.90 3.10
CA ALA A 47 -18.69 -8.98 3.90
C ALA A 47 -19.16 -7.62 4.40
N LYS A 48 -18.24 -6.68 4.63
CA LYS A 48 -18.53 -5.36 5.22
C LYS A 48 -18.45 -4.18 4.24
N GLY A 49 -17.90 -4.39 3.05
CA GLY A 49 -17.63 -3.35 2.07
C GLY A 49 -16.37 -2.56 2.40
N GLU A 50 -16.38 -1.28 2.05
CA GLU A 50 -15.28 -0.35 2.33
C GLU A 50 -15.13 -0.13 3.84
N LEU A 51 -13.90 -0.23 4.32
CA LEU A 51 -13.52 -0.06 5.72
C LEU A 51 -12.45 1.01 5.82
N VAL A 52 -12.75 2.06 6.60
CA VAL A 52 -11.81 3.14 6.90
C VAL A 52 -11.64 3.23 8.41
N PHE A 53 -10.42 3.05 8.91
CA PHE A 53 -10.14 3.12 10.34
C PHE A 53 -8.73 3.61 10.64
N LYS A 54 -8.49 4.01 11.89
CA LYS A 54 -7.17 4.44 12.38
C LYS A 54 -6.48 3.31 13.11
N ALA A 55 -5.17 3.22 12.94
CA ALA A 55 -4.35 2.24 13.62
C ALA A 55 -2.93 2.77 13.84
N ARG A 56 -2.19 2.13 14.74
CA ARG A 56 -0.77 2.40 14.96
C ARG A 56 0.07 1.31 14.33
N VAL A 57 1.14 1.70 13.64
CA VAL A 57 2.06 0.76 13.02
C VAL A 57 2.87 0.05 14.09
N VAL A 58 2.87 -1.28 14.08
CA VAL A 58 3.72 -2.10 14.95
C VAL A 58 5.06 -2.35 14.27
N GLY A 59 5.04 -2.55 12.96
CA GLY A 59 6.21 -2.79 12.12
C GLY A 59 5.86 -3.54 10.84
N PRO A 60 6.86 -3.91 10.02
CA PRO A 60 6.62 -4.69 8.81
C PRO A 60 6.19 -6.12 9.14
N SER A 61 5.23 -6.66 8.38
CA SER A 61 4.89 -8.09 8.38
C SER A 61 5.53 -8.85 7.22
N SER A 62 5.70 -8.18 6.08
CA SER A 62 6.35 -8.69 4.86
C SER A 62 6.87 -7.49 4.04
N GLU A 63 7.37 -7.73 2.83
CA GLU A 63 7.86 -6.67 1.92
C GLU A 63 6.76 -5.71 1.46
N SER A 64 5.48 -6.10 1.55
CA SER A 64 4.34 -5.29 1.10
C SER A 64 3.28 -5.07 2.18
N HIS A 65 3.39 -5.72 3.34
CA HIS A 65 2.39 -5.65 4.40
C HIS A 65 2.95 -5.07 5.70
N LEU A 66 2.14 -4.26 6.37
CA LEU A 66 2.38 -3.72 7.71
C LEU A 66 1.57 -4.48 8.74
N ARG A 67 2.16 -4.69 9.92
CA ARG A 67 1.41 -5.01 11.13
C ARG A 67 0.94 -3.71 11.74
N ILE A 68 -0.36 -3.61 11.94
CA ILE A 68 -1.02 -2.47 12.57
C ILE A 68 -1.75 -2.93 13.82
N ARG A 69 -1.83 -2.06 14.82
CA ARG A 69 -2.63 -2.24 16.03
C ARG A 69 -3.75 -1.21 16.04
N VAL A 70 -4.98 -1.69 16.08
CA VAL A 70 -6.19 -0.86 16.23
C VAL A 70 -6.49 -0.60 17.71
N ASP A 71 -7.39 0.35 17.99
CA ASP A 71 -7.66 0.86 19.35
C ASP A 71 -8.20 -0.22 20.32
N ASP A 72 -8.85 -1.26 19.82
CA ASP A 72 -9.33 -2.40 20.62
C ASP A 72 -8.20 -3.39 21.01
N GLY A 73 -6.96 -3.12 20.59
CA GLY A 73 -5.78 -3.93 20.87
C GLY A 73 -5.54 -5.07 19.88
N LEU A 74 -6.43 -5.27 18.90
CA LEU A 74 -6.23 -6.27 17.85
C LEU A 74 -5.09 -5.87 16.90
N VAL A 75 -4.39 -6.87 16.38
CA VAL A 75 -3.28 -6.70 15.44
C VAL A 75 -3.63 -7.34 14.11
N PHE A 76 -3.56 -6.55 13.04
CA PHE A 76 -3.85 -6.99 11.68
C PHE A 76 -2.64 -6.81 10.78
N ALA A 77 -2.54 -7.64 9.75
CA ALA A 77 -1.61 -7.43 8.64
C ALA A 77 -2.39 -6.78 7.48
N VAL A 78 -1.98 -5.60 7.05
CA VAL A 78 -2.62 -4.86 5.95
C VAL A 78 -1.59 -4.46 4.89
N PRO A 79 -1.99 -4.33 3.62
CA PRO A 79 -1.11 -3.78 2.59
C PRO A 79 -0.65 -2.37 2.96
N ALA A 80 0.63 -2.07 2.73
CA ALA A 80 1.17 -0.73 2.95
C ALA A 80 0.56 0.31 1.99
N SER A 81 0.09 -0.12 0.81
CA SER A 81 -0.66 0.69 -0.16
C SER A 81 -1.95 1.29 0.40
N ASP A 82 -2.61 0.53 1.28
CA ASP A 82 -3.91 0.89 1.86
C ASP A 82 -3.72 1.86 3.04
N CYS A 83 -2.48 2.12 3.45
CA CYS A 83 -2.14 2.94 4.60
C CYS A 83 -1.78 4.38 4.21
N LYS A 84 -2.22 5.34 5.01
CA LYS A 84 -1.85 6.76 4.91
C LYS A 84 -1.36 7.25 6.25
N LEU A 85 -0.15 7.79 6.31
CA LEU A 85 0.35 8.44 7.54
C LEU A 85 -0.54 9.63 7.88
N ILE A 86 -0.99 9.67 9.13
CA ILE A 86 -1.70 10.82 9.68
C ILE A 86 -0.69 11.55 10.58
N PRO A 87 -0.49 12.87 10.40
CA PRO A 87 0.27 13.64 11.38
C PRO A 87 -0.45 13.54 12.73
N GLU A 88 0.28 13.19 13.81
CA GLU A 88 -0.27 13.35 15.15
C GLU A 88 -0.42 14.85 15.41
N GLU A 89 -1.64 15.38 15.23
CA GLU A 89 -1.99 16.73 15.68
C GLU A 89 -1.89 16.76 17.20
N GLY A 90 -0.81 17.34 17.70
CA GLY A 90 -0.65 17.72 19.10
C GLY A 90 0.25 16.80 19.91
N ARG A 91 1.56 17.07 19.87
CA ARG A 91 2.35 17.12 21.10
C ARG A 91 3.50 18.12 21.02
#